data_AF-A0A1I7RYS9-F1
#
_entry.id   AF-A0A1I7RYS9-F1
#
_cell.length_a   1.000
_cell.length_b   1.000
_cell.length_c   1.000
_cell.angle_alpha   90.00
_cell.angle_beta   90.00
_cell.angle_gamma   90.00
#
_symmetry.space_group_name_H-M   'P 1'
#
loop_
_entity.id
_entity.type
_entity.pdbx_description
1 polymer ?
#
loop_
_entity_poly.entity_id
_entity_poly.type
_entity_poly.pdbx_seq_one_letter_code
_entity_poly.pdbx_strand_id
1 'polypeptide(L)'
;MKRTQFLLANLNKVHWDRKPWEVGYRGPPSGKRKVTRKPHAIVHDSHVAIVKERLAREWEVMKMLNSPYLNKEEMKPYHEIHGTFLQEQETIKKNEAKAKMPGDPKLLLANGEARRTHANYGNLLHKDRSIEDSLCHLIRRSRWD
;
A
#
# COMPACT_ATOMS: atom_id res chain seq x y z
N MET A 1 7.21 -26.21 30.49
CA MET A 1 7.90 -26.26 29.19
C MET A 1 7.04 -25.79 27.98
N LYS A 2 6.13 -24.81 28.13
CA LYS A 2 5.32 -24.31 27.00
C LYS A 2 5.94 -23.13 26.25
N ARG A 3 6.85 -22.38 26.90
CA ARG A 3 7.50 -21.18 26.33
C ARG A 3 8.59 -21.52 25.30
N THR A 4 9.30 -22.63 25.50
CA THR A 4 10.36 -23.11 24.59
C THR A 4 9.79 -23.62 23.25
N GLN A 5 8.60 -24.23 23.26
CA GLN A 5 7.94 -24.71 22.04
C GLN A 5 7.48 -23.58 21.10
N PHE A 6 7.14 -22.40 21.63
CA PHE A 6 6.71 -21.26 20.83
C PHE A 6 7.89 -20.58 20.12
N LEU A 7 9.06 -20.54 20.77
CA LEU A 7 10.30 -20.01 20.21
C LEU A 7 10.89 -20.93 19.13
N LEU A 8 10.63 -22.25 19.24
CA LEU A 8 10.97 -23.25 18.23
C LEU A 8 9.88 -23.43 17.16
N ALA A 9 8.78 -22.68 17.24
CA ALA A 9 7.72 -22.76 16.24
C ALA A 9 8.18 -22.09 14.95
N ASN A 10 7.97 -22.76 13.83
CA ASN A 10 8.26 -22.20 12.51
C ASN A 10 7.39 -20.95 12.28
N LEU A 11 8.00 -19.77 12.37
CA LEU A 11 7.36 -18.46 12.15
C LEU A 11 6.80 -18.32 10.73
N ASN A 12 7.26 -19.15 9.78
CA ASN A 12 6.77 -19.18 8.40
C ASN A 12 5.51 -20.02 8.20
N LYS A 13 4.90 -20.59 9.26
CA LYS A 13 3.69 -21.42 9.14
C LYS A 13 2.55 -20.71 8.41
N VAL A 14 2.37 -19.41 8.65
CA VAL A 14 1.36 -18.56 7.96
C VAL A 14 1.63 -18.45 6.45
N HIS A 15 2.90 -18.51 6.03
CA HIS A 15 3.30 -18.46 4.62
C HIS A 15 3.28 -19.83 3.94
N TRP A 16 3.37 -20.91 4.73
CA TRP A 16 3.31 -22.29 4.23
C TRP A 16 1.86 -22.76 4.04
N ASP A 17 0.90 -22.17 4.74
CA ASP A 17 -0.55 -22.43 4.61
C ASP A 17 -1.19 -21.71 3.40
N ARG A 18 -0.49 -21.58 2.26
CA ARG A 18 -1.04 -20.99 1.03
C ARG A 18 -2.05 -21.90 0.35
N LYS A 19 -3.02 -21.28 -0.33
CA LYS A 19 -4.13 -21.95 -1.01
C LYS A 19 -3.63 -22.68 -2.27
N PRO A 20 -4.16 -23.89 -2.56
CA PRO A 20 -3.61 -24.83 -3.54
C PRO A 20 -3.71 -24.40 -5.03
N TRP A 21 -4.27 -23.23 -5.34
CA TRP A 21 -4.34 -22.70 -6.71
C TRP A 21 -3.18 -21.74 -7.05
N GLU A 22 -2.28 -21.45 -6.12
CA GLU A 22 -1.17 -20.50 -6.36
C GLU A 22 0.12 -21.17 -6.87
N VAL A 23 0.32 -22.48 -6.66
CA VAL A 23 1.39 -23.26 -7.31
C VAL A 23 0.92 -24.71 -7.44
N GLY A 24 1.05 -25.29 -8.64
CA GLY A 24 0.55 -26.61 -9.03
C GLY A 24 1.20 -27.82 -8.36
N TYR A 25 1.15 -27.92 -7.03
CA TYR A 25 1.53 -29.11 -6.28
C TYR A 25 0.55 -29.37 -5.13
N ARG A 26 -0.15 -30.51 -5.15
CA ARG A 26 -1.13 -30.89 -4.12
C ARG A 26 -0.41 -31.35 -2.84
N GLY A 27 -0.24 -30.45 -1.87
CA GLY A 27 0.03 -30.82 -0.48
C GLY A 27 -1.17 -31.51 0.18
N PRO A 28 -0.97 -32.23 1.31
CA PRO A 28 -2.06 -32.88 2.04
C PRO A 28 -3.12 -31.84 2.46
N PRO A 29 -4.41 -32.20 2.47
CA PRO A 29 -5.49 -31.25 2.68
C PRO A 29 -5.36 -30.56 4.03
N SER A 30 -5.14 -29.24 4.01
CA SER A 30 -5.15 -28.42 5.22
C SER A 30 -6.53 -28.53 5.88
N GLY A 31 -6.57 -28.77 7.20
CA GLY A 31 -7.81 -28.85 7.96
C GLY A 31 -8.67 -27.60 7.78
N LYS A 32 -9.91 -27.76 7.33
CA LYS A 32 -10.89 -26.67 7.23
C LYS A 32 -11.03 -26.02 8.61
N ARG A 33 -10.66 -24.74 8.76
CA ARG A 33 -11.01 -23.93 9.95
C ARG A 33 -12.52 -23.83 9.99
N LYS A 34 -13.18 -24.72 10.73
CA LYS A 34 -14.59 -24.57 11.07
C LYS A 34 -14.72 -23.31 11.91
N VAL A 35 -15.62 -22.41 11.54
CA VAL A 35 -15.99 -21.25 12.35
C VAL A 35 -16.60 -21.79 13.64
N THR A 36 -15.78 -21.97 14.67
CA THR A 36 -16.26 -22.26 16.03
C THR A 36 -17.04 -21.03 16.50
N ARG A 37 -18.24 -21.25 17.05
CA ARG A 37 -19.19 -20.19 17.50
C ARG A 37 -18.66 -19.28 18.62
N LYS A 38 -17.40 -19.41 19.03
CA LYS A 38 -16.78 -18.60 20.08
C LYS A 38 -15.71 -17.71 19.46
N PRO A 39 -15.72 -16.39 19.72
CA PRO A 39 -14.65 -15.51 19.29
C PRO A 39 -13.31 -16.04 19.81
N HIS A 40 -12.30 -16.04 18.93
CA HIS A 40 -11.00 -16.64 19.21
C HIS A 40 -10.21 -15.88 20.31
N ALA A 41 -10.61 -14.65 20.62
CA ALA A 41 -9.95 -13.80 21.61
C ALA A 41 -10.95 -13.25 22.62
N ILE A 42 -10.49 -13.12 23.86
CA ILE A 42 -11.21 -12.40 24.92
C ILE A 42 -11.13 -10.91 24.58
N VAL A 43 -12.28 -10.23 24.59
CA VAL A 43 -12.31 -8.77 24.44
C VAL A 43 -11.92 -8.17 25.77
N HIS A 44 -10.79 -7.46 25.81
CA HIS A 44 -10.32 -6.74 26.99
C HIS A 44 -11.02 -5.39 27.13
N ASP A 45 -11.20 -4.94 28.36
CA ASP A 45 -11.82 -3.65 28.68
C ASP A 45 -11.06 -2.46 28.08
N SER A 46 -9.74 -2.59 27.90
CA SER A 46 -8.92 -1.59 27.21
C SER A 46 -9.35 -1.37 25.77
N HIS A 47 -9.71 -2.45 25.04
CA HIS A 47 -10.22 -2.33 23.68
C HIS A 47 -11.59 -1.67 23.65
N VAL A 48 -12.45 -1.98 24.63
CA VAL A 48 -13.77 -1.34 24.76
C VAL A 48 -13.62 0.15 25.03
N ALA A 49 -12.69 0.54 25.92
CA ALA A 49 -12.42 1.94 26.23
C ALA A 49 -11.95 2.71 24.98
N ILE A 50 -10.98 2.17 24.23
CA ILE A 50 -10.49 2.77 22.99
C ILE A 50 -11.62 2.94 21.97
N VAL A 51 -12.49 1.94 21.82
CA VAL A 51 -13.63 2.02 20.89
C VAL A 51 -14.60 3.11 21.32
N LYS A 52 -14.92 3.22 22.62
CA LYS A 52 -15.79 4.28 23.14
C LYS A 52 -15.21 5.68 22.86
N GLU A 53 -13.92 5.88 23.09
CA GLU A 53 -13.26 7.15 22.78
C GLU A 53 -13.33 7.51 21.29
N ARG A 54 -13.10 6.52 20.41
CA ARG A 54 -13.20 6.73 18.96
C ARG A 54 -14.60 7.11 18.54
N LEU A 55 -15.61 6.38 19.05
CA LEU A 55 -17.02 6.68 18.76
C LEU A 55 -17.44 8.05 19.27
N ALA A 56 -16.95 8.48 20.43
CA ALA A 56 -17.21 9.82 20.95
C ALA A 56 -16.63 10.91 20.03
N ARG A 57 -15.39 10.74 19.55
CA ARG A 57 -14.77 11.67 18.58
C ARG A 57 -15.51 11.68 17.24
N GLU A 58 -15.88 10.51 16.73
CA GLU A 58 -16.66 10.39 15.49
C GLU A 58 -18.01 11.12 15.61
N TRP A 59 -18.68 10.99 16.75
CA TRP A 59 -19.94 11.68 17.03
C TRP A 59 -19.77 13.20 17.02
N GLU A 60 -18.71 13.72 17.62
CA GLU A 60 -18.40 15.16 17.60
C GLU A 60 -18.18 15.66 16.17
N VAL A 61 -17.41 14.92 15.36
CA VAL A 61 -17.19 15.24 13.95
C VAL A 61 -18.51 15.23 13.17
N MET A 62 -19.34 14.22 13.37
CA MET A 62 -20.65 14.13 12.71
C MET A 62 -21.57 15.31 13.07
N LYS A 63 -21.57 15.74 14.34
CA LYS A 63 -22.34 16.91 14.77
C LYS A 63 -21.93 18.17 13.98
N MET A 64 -20.63 18.38 13.79
CA MET A 64 -20.11 19.51 13.02
C MET A 64 -20.46 19.39 11.53
N LEU A 65 -20.35 18.20 10.95
CA LEU A 65 -20.69 17.96 9.54
C LEU A 65 -22.19 18.13 9.25
N ASN A 66 -23.06 17.85 10.23
CA ASN A 66 -24.50 17.99 10.08
C ASN A 66 -25.00 19.45 10.19
N SER A 67 -24.13 20.39 10.52
CA SER A 67 -24.46 21.82 10.56
C SER A 67 -23.55 22.59 9.60
N PRO A 68 -23.71 22.40 8.28
CA PRO A 68 -22.91 23.13 7.30
C PRO A 68 -23.23 24.63 7.37
N TYR A 69 -22.20 25.45 7.13
CA TYR A 69 -22.34 26.91 7.13
C TYR A 69 -23.11 27.43 5.89
N LEU A 70 -22.96 26.77 4.74
CA LEU A 70 -23.60 27.13 3.49
C LEU A 70 -24.44 25.99 2.94
N ASN A 71 -25.56 26.36 2.34
CA ASN A 71 -26.42 25.43 1.63
C ASN A 71 -25.83 25.07 0.25
N LYS A 72 -26.31 23.95 -0.30
CA LYS A 72 -25.89 23.50 -1.65
C LYS A 72 -26.16 24.57 -2.71
N GLU A 73 -27.27 25.31 -2.59
CA GLU A 73 -27.66 26.35 -3.55
C GLU A 73 -26.75 27.56 -3.50
N GLU A 74 -26.36 27.99 -2.30
CA GLU A 74 -25.44 29.11 -2.07
C GLU A 74 -24.02 28.80 -2.57
N MET A 75 -23.61 27.53 -2.54
CA MET A 75 -22.32 27.07 -3.04
C MET A 75 -22.26 26.89 -4.57
N LYS A 76 -23.39 26.83 -5.28
CA LYS A 76 -23.41 26.66 -6.75
C LYS A 76 -22.59 27.72 -7.51
N PRO A 77 -22.77 29.03 -7.29
CA PRO A 77 -22.03 30.05 -8.05
C PRO A 77 -20.52 29.95 -7.85
N TYR A 78 -20.08 29.60 -6.63
CA TYR A 78 -18.66 29.39 -6.35
C TYR A 78 -18.08 28.22 -7.17
N HIS A 79 -18.80 27.09 -7.21
CA HIS A 79 -18.39 25.94 -8.00
C HIS A 79 -18.43 26.18 -9.51
N GLU A 80 -19.30 27.07 -10.00
CA GLU A 80 -19.32 27.43 -11.43
C GLU A 80 -18.08 28.25 -11.82
N ILE A 81 -17.60 29.12 -10.93
CA ILE A 81 -16.41 29.95 -11.18
C ILE A 81 -15.12 29.14 -11.01
N HIS A 82 -15.00 28.37 -9.93
CA HIS A 82 -13.75 27.71 -9.55
C HIS A 82 -13.70 26.22 -9.87
N GLY A 83 -14.82 25.61 -10.24
CA GLY A 83 -14.95 24.17 -10.35
C GLY A 83 -15.15 23.48 -9.01
N THR A 84 -15.40 22.18 -9.05
CA THR A 84 -15.46 21.34 -7.84
C THR A 84 -14.10 20.67 -7.60
N PHE A 85 -13.83 20.33 -6.33
CA PHE A 85 -12.61 19.59 -5.96
C PHE A 85 -12.40 18.30 -6.77
N LEU A 86 -13.48 17.59 -7.10
CA LEU A 86 -13.40 16.38 -7.93
C LEU A 86 -12.94 16.69 -9.36
N GLN A 87 -13.45 17.77 -9.94
CA GLN A 87 -13.01 18.23 -11.26
C GLN A 87 -11.54 18.64 -11.24
N GLU A 88 -11.07 19.29 -10.17
CA GLU A 88 -9.66 19.63 -10.01
C GLU A 88 -8.78 18.38 -9.90
N GLN A 89 -9.19 17.37 -9.13
CA GLN A 89 -8.46 16.10 -9.10
C GLN A 89 -8.40 15.42 -10.46
N GLU A 90 -9.48 15.48 -11.24
CA GLU A 90 -9.51 14.92 -12.57
C GLU A 90 -8.59 15.67 -13.54
N THR A 91 -8.55 17.00 -13.47
CA THR A 91 -7.66 17.80 -14.32
C THR A 91 -6.20 17.55 -13.95
N ILE A 92 -5.88 17.46 -12.66
CA ILE A 92 -4.54 17.07 -12.18
C ILE A 92 -4.16 15.71 -12.74
N LYS A 93 -5.01 14.69 -12.58
CA LYS A 93 -4.76 13.33 -13.11
C LYS A 93 -4.56 13.34 -14.63
N LYS A 94 -5.37 14.09 -15.37
CA LYS A 94 -5.25 14.23 -16.83
C LYS A 94 -3.95 14.93 -17.22
N ASN A 95 -3.55 15.97 -16.49
CA ASN A 95 -2.32 16.71 -16.74
C ASN A 95 -1.09 15.85 -16.42
N GLU A 96 -1.10 15.10 -15.32
CA GLU A 96 -0.07 14.12 -14.99
C GLU A 96 0.04 13.02 -16.05
N ALA A 97 -1.11 12.55 -16.57
CA ALA A 97 -1.13 11.56 -17.63
C ALA A 97 -0.58 12.11 -18.96
N LYS A 98 -0.89 13.38 -19.30
CA LYS A 98 -0.33 14.07 -20.48
C LYS A 98 1.17 14.36 -20.34
N ALA A 99 1.63 14.66 -19.13
CA ALA A 99 3.04 14.92 -18.84
C ALA A 99 3.88 13.62 -18.90
N LYS A 100 3.25 12.47 -18.64
CA LYS A 100 3.87 11.16 -18.86
C LYS A 100 3.88 10.83 -20.35
N MET A 101 4.96 10.19 -20.81
CA MET A 101 5.00 9.65 -22.18
C MET A 101 3.82 8.69 -22.40
N PRO A 102 3.21 8.69 -23.61
CA PRO A 102 2.14 7.77 -23.93
C PRO A 102 2.63 6.31 -23.85
N GLY A 103 1.89 5.48 -23.12
CA GLY A 103 2.14 4.04 -22.97
C GLY A 103 2.35 3.61 -21.51
N ASP A 104 1.86 2.42 -21.18
CA ASP A 104 2.12 1.83 -19.86
C ASP A 104 3.61 1.49 -19.70
N PRO A 105 4.19 1.70 -18.51
CA PRO A 105 5.56 1.27 -18.25
C PRO A 105 5.65 -0.25 -18.50
N LYS A 106 6.45 -0.65 -19.48
CA LYS A 106 6.68 -2.06 -19.80
C LYS A 106 7.22 -2.77 -18.55
N LEU A 107 6.44 -3.70 -18.00
CA LEU A 107 6.86 -4.56 -16.89
C LEU A 107 7.82 -5.62 -17.44
N LEU A 108 9.11 -5.46 -17.17
CA LEU A 108 10.09 -6.50 -17.44
C LEU A 108 10.04 -7.54 -16.30
N LEU A 109 9.37 -8.66 -16.56
CA LEU A 109 9.46 -9.87 -15.75
C LEU A 109 10.84 -10.48 -15.98
N ALA A 110 11.84 -10.03 -15.22
CA ALA A 110 13.13 -10.71 -15.17
C ALA A 110 12.95 -12.01 -14.37
N ASN A 111 13.10 -13.14 -15.04
CA ASN A 111 13.20 -14.44 -14.39
C ASN A 111 14.44 -14.44 -13.47
N GLY A 112 14.21 -14.45 -12.15
CA GLY A 112 15.19 -14.89 -11.16
C GLY A 112 16.15 -13.87 -10.56
N GLU A 113 16.44 -12.72 -11.20
CA GLU A 113 17.41 -11.76 -10.63
C GLU A 113 16.94 -10.31 -10.69
N ALA A 114 17.25 -9.59 -9.60
CA ALA A 114 16.93 -8.21 -9.24
C ALA A 114 16.27 -7.36 -10.34
N ARG A 115 15.07 -6.84 -10.05
CA ARG A 115 14.40 -5.76 -10.79
C ARG A 115 15.41 -4.63 -11.04
N ARG A 116 16.07 -4.63 -12.19
CA ARG A 116 16.90 -3.51 -12.61
C ARG A 116 15.93 -2.38 -12.91
N THR A 117 15.93 -1.36 -12.06
CA THR A 117 15.11 -0.14 -12.20
C THR A 117 15.45 0.67 -13.46
N HIS A 118 16.50 0.30 -14.20
CA HIS A 118 17.00 1.03 -15.35
C HIS A 118 17.34 0.09 -16.52
N ALA A 119 16.32 -0.38 -17.25
CA ALA A 119 16.52 -1.12 -18.50
C ALA A 119 15.59 -0.68 -19.62
N ASN A 120 15.18 0.61 -19.65
CA ASN A 120 14.62 1.24 -20.84
C ASN A 120 15.69 2.13 -21.50
N TYR A 121 16.72 1.52 -22.09
CA TYR A 121 17.82 2.27 -22.72
C TYR A 121 17.36 3.23 -23.84
N GLY A 122 16.19 3.01 -24.45
CA GLY A 122 15.61 3.89 -25.47
C GLY A 122 14.58 4.92 -24.97
N ASN A 123 14.12 4.82 -23.71
CA ASN A 123 13.05 5.69 -23.16
C ASN A 123 13.47 6.48 -21.91
N LEU A 124 14.70 6.28 -21.45
CA LEU A 124 15.38 7.31 -20.68
C LEU A 124 15.78 8.39 -21.67
N LEU A 125 15.05 9.52 -21.69
CA LEU A 125 15.70 10.80 -21.98
C LEU A 125 17.08 10.77 -21.30
N HIS A 126 18.13 11.18 -21.99
CA HIS A 126 19.49 11.22 -21.44
C HIS A 126 19.43 11.74 -20.01
N LYS A 127 19.58 10.86 -19.02
CA LYS A 127 19.87 11.33 -17.67
C LYS A 127 21.28 11.86 -17.76
N ASP A 128 21.47 13.10 -17.37
CA ASP A 128 22.81 13.67 -17.25
C ASP A 128 23.61 12.75 -16.32
N ARG A 129 24.61 12.10 -16.91
CA ARG A 129 25.48 11.20 -16.16
C ARG A 129 26.51 12.06 -15.47
N SER A 130 26.38 12.20 -14.16
CA SER A 130 27.34 12.97 -13.38
C SER A 130 28.65 12.19 -13.23
N ILE A 131 29.74 12.90 -12.91
CA ILE A 131 31.06 12.28 -12.69
C ILE A 131 30.98 11.32 -11.49
N GLU A 132 30.20 11.67 -10.46
CA GLU A 132 29.99 10.87 -9.26
C GLU A 132 29.35 9.50 -9.57
N ASP A 133 28.39 9.45 -10.49
CA ASP A 133 27.79 8.19 -10.95
C ASP A 133 28.83 7.27 -11.63
N SER A 134 29.81 7.85 -12.32
CA SER A 134 30.90 7.08 -12.93
C SER A 134 31.92 6.57 -11.88
N LEU A 135 32.19 7.36 -10.84
CA LEU A 135 33.18 7.05 -9.81
C LEU A 135 32.63 6.16 -8.68
N CYS A 136 31.31 6.07 -8.50
CA CYS A 136 30.66 5.23 -7.49
C CYS A 136 31.10 3.76 -7.55
N HIS A 137 31.42 3.25 -8.74
CA HIS A 137 31.91 1.88 -8.93
C HIS A 137 33.34 1.66 -8.40
N LEU A 138 34.17 2.71 -8.33
CA LEU A 138 35.51 2.65 -7.76
C LEU A 138 35.46 2.57 -6.24
N ILE A 139 34.53 3.31 -5.61
CA ILE A 139 34.30 3.29 -4.16
C ILE A 139 33.86 1.89 -3.70
N ARG A 140 33.00 1.21 -4.47
CA ARG A 140 32.57 -0.17 -4.15
C ARG A 140 33.71 -1.19 -4.17
N ARG A 141 34.80 -0.93 -4.87
CA ARG A 141 36.00 -1.79 -4.91
C ARG A 141 36.96 -1.53 -3.75
N SER A 142 36.85 -0.42 -3.02
CA SER A 142 37.67 -0.16 -1.83
C SER A 142 37.06 -0.79 -0.58
N ARG A 143 36.97 -2.12 -0.54
CA ARG A 143 36.90 -2.88 0.71
C ARG A 143 38.28 -3.49 0.93
N TRP A 144 39.07 -2.79 1.73
CA TRP A 144 40.18 -3.39 2.44
C TRP A 144 39.68 -3.59 3.87
N ASP A 145 39.06 -4.76 4.06
CA ASP A 145 38.90 -5.56 5.28
C ASP A 145 38.23 -6.88 4.87
#